data_AF-A1RTW8-F1
#
_entry.id   AF-A1RTW8-F1
#
_cell.length_a   1.000
_cell.length_b   1.000
_cell.length_c   1.000
_cell.angle_alpha   90.00
_cell.angle_beta   90.00
_cell.angle_gamma   90.00
#
_symmetry.space_group_name_H-M   'P 1'
#
loop_
_entity.id
_entity.type
_entity.pdbx_description
1 polymer ?
#
loop_
_entity_poly.entity_id
_entity_poly.type
_entity_poly.pdbx_seq_one_letter_code
_entity_poly.pdbx_strand_id
1 'polypeptide(L)'
;MPIVRTYVDEKGEPRARIIDEGGRYVISFDVFEPVVEPPSDAEVLYIGERYRVFIRRRNLLNGICEFLYFQFHGGVQLINVKYVGPDDPDTVIPALLKAYEEEVSQHKKDDRN
;
A
#
# COMPACT_ATOMS: atom_id res chain seq x y z
N MET A 1 -4.12 -0.35 -24.22
CA MET A 1 -4.05 -1.52 -23.33
C MET A 1 -3.07 -1.18 -22.22
N PRO A 2 -3.37 -1.49 -20.95
CA PRO A 2 -2.45 -1.19 -19.86
C PRO A 2 -1.16 -2.00 -20.02
N ILE A 3 -0.01 -1.36 -19.81
CA ILE A 3 1.29 -2.04 -19.81
C ILE A 3 1.60 -2.42 -18.36
N VAL A 4 1.75 -3.73 -18.11
CA VAL A 4 2.09 -4.25 -16.78
C VAL A 4 3.57 -4.63 -16.75
N ARG A 5 4.28 -4.14 -15.74
CA ARG A 5 5.70 -4.45 -15.50
C ARG A 5 5.92 -4.80 -14.04
N THR A 6 6.92 -5.63 -13.77
CA THR A 6 7.39 -5.92 -12.41
C THR A 6 8.70 -5.19 -12.20
N TYR A 7 8.76 -4.35 -11.17
CA TYR A 7 10.01 -3.81 -10.68
C TYR A 7 10.71 -4.85 -9.83
N VAL A 8 11.99 -5.06 -10.13
CA VAL A 8 12.89 -5.97 -9.43
C VAL A 8 13.92 -5.11 -8.72
N ASP A 9 14.13 -5.35 -7.42
CA ASP A 9 15.09 -4.57 -6.63
C ASP A 9 16.55 -5.01 -6.89
N GLU A 10 17.50 -4.33 -6.25
CA GLU A 10 18.94 -4.58 -6.41
C GLU A 10 19.37 -6.02 -6.04
N LYS A 11 18.54 -6.74 -5.28
CA LYS A 11 18.78 -8.13 -4.89
C LYS A 11 18.16 -9.14 -5.85
N GLY A 12 17.47 -8.67 -6.89
CA GLY A 12 16.78 -9.52 -7.85
C GLY A 12 15.37 -9.93 -7.38
N GLU A 13 14.82 -9.31 -6.34
CA GLU A 13 13.50 -9.68 -5.83
C GLU A 13 12.38 -8.81 -6.43
N PRO A 14 11.25 -9.42 -6.87
CA PRO A 14 10.11 -8.67 -7.37
C PRO A 14 9.48 -7.88 -6.23
N ARG A 15 9.54 -6.54 -6.33
CA ARG A 15 9.16 -5.65 -5.22
C ARG A 15 7.99 -4.76 -5.52
N ALA A 16 7.73 -4.46 -6.79
CA ALA A 16 6.57 -3.69 -7.20
C ALA A 16 5.94 -4.20 -8.48
N ARG A 17 4.63 -4.02 -8.59
CA ARG A 17 3.92 -4.06 -9.88
C ARG A 17 3.65 -2.63 -10.33
N ILE A 18 3.99 -2.35 -11.57
CA ILE A 18 3.76 -1.06 -12.23
C ILE A 18 2.75 -1.30 -13.35
N ILE A 19 1.67 -0.54 -13.36
CA ILE A 19 0.66 -0.54 -14.41
C ILE A 19 0.63 0.86 -15.01
N ASP A 20 0.90 0.97 -16.29
CA ASP A 20 0.77 2.21 -17.06
C ASP A 20 -0.59 2.24 -17.78
N GLU A 21 -1.42 3.21 -17.43
CA GLU A 21 -2.73 3.47 -18.01
C GLU A 21 -2.75 4.71 -18.91
N GLY A 22 -1.67 4.97 -19.65
CA GLY A 22 -1.60 6.06 -20.63
C GLY A 22 -1.35 7.42 -19.99
N GLY A 23 -0.31 7.50 -19.15
CA GLY A 23 0.07 8.72 -18.43
C GLY A 23 -0.44 8.80 -16.99
N ARG A 24 -1.02 7.70 -16.49
CA ARG A 24 -1.29 7.47 -15.08
C ARG A 24 -0.72 6.12 -14.69
N TYR A 25 0.04 6.10 -13.61
CA TYR A 25 0.66 4.91 -13.07
C TYR A 25 -0.09 4.41 -11.85
N VAL A 26 -0.26 3.10 -11.78
CA VAL A 26 -0.55 2.38 -10.54
C VAL A 26 0.68 1.59 -10.17
N ILE A 27 1.29 1.90 -9.02
CA ILE A 27 2.51 1.26 -8.56
C ILE A 27 2.20 0.65 -7.20
N SER A 28 2.28 -0.67 -7.09
CA SER A 28 1.83 -1.39 -5.89
C SER A 28 2.91 -2.31 -5.34
N PHE A 29 3.09 -2.27 -4.02
CA PHE A 29 3.88 -3.21 -3.25
C PHE A 29 2.95 -4.16 -2.52
N ASP A 30 3.16 -5.46 -2.69
CA ASP A 30 2.55 -6.46 -1.84
C ASP A 30 3.38 -6.54 -0.55
N VAL A 31 2.74 -6.23 0.57
CA VAL A 31 3.36 -6.20 1.90
C VAL A 31 2.54 -7.09 2.82
N PHE A 32 3.12 -7.54 3.93
CA PHE A 32 2.45 -8.49 4.81
C PHE A 32 2.75 -8.17 6.28
N GLU A 33 2.43 -6.95 6.71
CA GLU A 33 2.76 -6.48 8.06
C GLU A 33 1.55 -6.58 9.01
N PRO A 34 1.64 -7.35 10.09
CA PRO A 34 0.62 -7.37 11.13
C PRO A 34 0.47 -5.99 11.77
N VAL A 35 -0.78 -5.58 12.03
CA VAL A 35 -1.10 -4.37 12.80
C VAL A 35 -2.12 -4.71 13.87
N VAL A 36 -2.07 -3.97 14.98
CA VAL A 36 -2.93 -4.25 16.15
C VAL A 36 -4.39 -3.97 15.82
N GLU A 37 -4.66 -2.83 15.19
CA GLU A 37 -5.99 -2.35 14.83
C GLU A 37 -5.98 -1.68 13.45
N PRO A 38 -7.13 -1.64 12.74
CA PRO A 38 -7.21 -0.89 11.50
C PRO A 38 -7.16 0.63 11.78
N PRO A 39 -6.67 1.45 10.84
CA PRO A 39 -6.63 2.90 11.04
C PRO A 39 -8.03 3.48 11.25
N SER A 40 -8.18 4.38 12.21
CA SER A 40 -9.47 4.99 12.57
C SER A 40 -10.03 5.93 11.50
N ASP A 41 -9.16 6.45 10.62
CA ASP A 41 -9.48 7.32 9.49
C ASP A 41 -9.68 6.55 8.17
N ALA A 42 -9.66 5.21 8.19
CA ALA A 42 -9.77 4.41 6.98
C ALA A 42 -11.22 4.24 6.51
N GLU A 43 -11.41 4.24 5.18
CA GLU A 43 -12.64 3.79 4.54
C GLU A 43 -12.78 2.27 4.69
N VAL A 44 -14.00 1.78 4.96
CA VAL A 44 -14.27 0.34 5.11
C VAL A 44 -15.03 -0.20 3.92
N LEU A 45 -14.49 -1.24 3.28
CA LEU A 45 -15.15 -2.04 2.26
C LEU A 45 -15.45 -3.44 2.80
N TYR A 46 -16.69 -3.89 2.63
CA TYR A 46 -17.14 -5.22 3.07
C TYR A 46 -17.03 -6.22 1.92
N ILE A 47 -16.40 -7.36 2.17
CA ILE A 47 -16.26 -8.45 1.21
C ILE A 47 -16.97 -9.69 1.76
N GLY A 48 -18.05 -10.10 1.09
CA GLY A 48 -18.77 -11.35 1.37
C GLY A 48 -19.23 -11.48 2.83
N GLU A 49 -19.65 -10.37 3.46
CA GLU A 49 -20.12 -10.22 4.85
C GLU A 49 -19.11 -10.56 5.97
N ARG A 50 -18.05 -11.32 5.64
CA ARG A 50 -17.10 -11.87 6.61
C ARG A 50 -15.81 -11.08 6.72
N TYR A 51 -15.39 -10.45 5.64
CA TYR A 51 -14.09 -9.78 5.57
C TYR A 51 -14.27 -8.27 5.41
N ARG A 52 -13.33 -7.53 5.99
CA ARG A 52 -13.29 -6.07 5.86
C ARG A 52 -11.94 -5.68 5.30
N VAL A 53 -11.97 -4.83 4.28
CA VAL A 53 -10.79 -4.14 3.77
C VAL A 53 -10.88 -2.70 4.22
N PHE A 54 -9.82 -2.22 4.85
CA PHE A 54 -9.68 -0.83 5.25
C PHE A 54 -8.76 -0.14 4.26
N ILE A 55 -9.16 1.02 3.75
CA ILE A 55 -8.36 1.80 2.82
C ILE A 55 -8.09 3.14 3.45
N ARG A 56 -6.83 3.37 3.81
CA ARG A 56 -6.35 4.68 4.23
C ARG A 56 -5.68 5.36 3.05
N ARG A 57 -5.99 6.63 2.80
CA ARG A 57 -5.42 7.38 1.68
C ARG A 57 -4.72 8.63 2.19
N ARG A 58 -3.61 8.97 1.57
CA ARG A 58 -2.93 10.25 1.76
C ARG A 58 -2.28 10.72 0.47
N ASN A 59 -2.08 12.02 0.34
CA ASN A 59 -1.32 12.57 -0.78
C ASN A 59 0.12 12.07 -0.75
N LEU A 60 0.66 11.73 -1.92
CA LEU A 60 2.07 11.39 -2.10
C LEU A 60 2.48 11.91 -3.48
N LEU A 61 3.49 12.79 -3.52
CA LEU A 61 3.88 13.48 -4.76
C LEU A 61 2.64 14.16 -5.40
N ASN A 62 2.44 14.00 -6.71
CA ASN A 62 1.28 14.51 -7.45
C ASN A 62 0.12 13.49 -7.53
N GLY A 63 0.17 12.43 -6.72
CA GLY A 63 -0.84 11.36 -6.70
C GLY A 63 -1.30 11.02 -5.29
N ILE A 64 -1.90 9.83 -5.18
CA ILE A 64 -2.44 9.30 -3.93
C ILE A 64 -1.69 8.02 -3.57
N CYS A 65 -1.25 7.94 -2.32
CA CYS A 65 -0.84 6.69 -1.69
C CYS A 65 -2.03 6.08 -0.96
N GLU A 66 -2.30 4.80 -1.22
CA GLU A 66 -3.31 4.00 -0.55
C GLU A 66 -2.65 2.88 0.24
N PHE A 67 -3.02 2.75 1.51
CA PHE A 67 -2.68 1.63 2.38
C PHE A 67 -3.91 0.75 2.53
N LEU A 68 -3.77 -0.53 2.20
CA LEU A 68 -4.86 -1.50 2.21
C LEU A 68 -4.62 -2.49 3.34
N TYR A 69 -5.53 -2.48 4.31
CA TYR A 69 -5.50 -3.41 5.43
C TYR A 69 -6.61 -4.42 5.27
N PHE A 70 -6.32 -5.66 5.60
CA PHE A 70 -7.28 -6.75 5.57
C PHE A 70 -7.53 -7.23 7.00
N GLN A 71 -8.79 -7.24 7.40
CA GLN A 71 -9.22 -7.83 8.67
C GLN A 71 -9.80 -9.21 8.43
N PHE A 72 -9.25 -10.17 9.16
CA PHE A 72 -9.71 -11.54 9.25
C PHE A 72 -9.99 -11.88 10.72
N HIS A 73 -10.51 -13.08 10.97
CA HIS A 73 -10.94 -13.47 12.32
C HIS A 73 -9.82 -13.45 13.38
N GLY A 74 -8.55 -13.49 12.96
CA GLY A 74 -7.38 -13.54 13.84
C GLY A 74 -6.57 -12.25 13.92
N GLY A 75 -7.00 -11.16 13.29
CA GLY A 75 -6.28 -9.89 13.34
C GLY A 75 -6.45 -9.01 12.11
N VAL A 76 -5.60 -7.99 12.04
CA VAL A 76 -5.52 -7.04 10.92
C VAL A 76 -4.10 -7.05 10.36
N GLN A 77 -3.99 -6.93 9.05
CA GLN A 77 -2.70 -6.91 8.37
C GLN A 77 -2.72 -5.85 7.28
N LEU A 78 -1.67 -5.04 7.18
CA LEU A 78 -1.40 -4.23 6.00
C LEU A 78 -0.92 -5.17 4.89
N ILE A 79 -1.72 -5.29 3.84
CA ILE A 79 -1.49 -6.26 2.76
C ILE A 79 -0.97 -5.64 1.46
N ASN A 80 -1.17 -4.33 1.27
CA ASN A 80 -0.74 -3.66 0.06
C ASN A 80 -0.55 -2.16 0.33
N VAL A 81 0.47 -1.59 -0.32
CA VAL A 81 0.67 -0.15 -0.41
C VAL A 81 0.77 0.20 -1.87
N LYS A 82 -0.06 1.14 -2.35
CA LYS A 82 -0.03 1.53 -3.76
C LYS A 82 -0.08 3.03 -3.96
N TYR A 83 0.66 3.50 -4.95
CA TYR A 83 0.55 4.83 -5.51
C TYR A 83 -0.37 4.80 -6.74
N VAL A 84 -1.18 5.83 -6.89
CA VAL A 84 -1.99 6.09 -8.07
C VAL A 84 -1.84 7.56 -8.47
N GLY A 85 -1.24 7.83 -9.63
CA GLY A 85 -1.03 9.20 -10.10
C GLY A 85 -0.11 9.30 -11.33
N PRO A 86 0.27 10.52 -11.73
CA PRO A 86 1.00 10.75 -12.99
C PRO A 86 2.52 10.61 -12.88
N ASP A 87 3.08 10.49 -11.67
CA ASP A 87 4.52 10.56 -11.44
C ASP A 87 5.25 9.30 -11.95
N ASP A 88 6.48 9.50 -12.40
CA ASP A 88 7.34 8.45 -12.93
C ASP A 88 7.65 7.36 -11.89
N PRO A 89 7.65 6.06 -12.27
CA PRO A 89 7.92 4.97 -11.33
C PRO A 89 9.23 5.06 -10.57
N ASP A 90 10.32 5.54 -11.18
CA ASP A 90 11.63 5.62 -10.54
C ASP A 90 11.63 6.67 -9.42
N THR A 91 10.76 7.67 -9.51
CA THR A 91 10.55 8.66 -8.43
C THR A 91 9.56 8.15 -7.38
N VAL A 92 8.51 7.45 -7.81
CA VAL A 92 7.45 6.98 -6.91
C VAL A 92 7.94 5.85 -6.00
N ILE A 93 8.67 4.87 -6.53
CA ILE A 93 9.07 3.67 -5.78
C ILE A 93 9.78 4.02 -4.45
N PRO A 94 10.84 4.85 -4.42
CA PRO A 94 11.49 5.20 -3.16
C PRO A 94 10.57 6.01 -2.22
N ALA A 95 9.72 6.89 -2.76
CA ALA A 95 8.77 7.67 -1.97
C ALA A 95 7.68 6.79 -1.34
N LEU A 96 7.19 5.80 -2.09
CA LEU A 96 6.20 4.84 -1.64
C LEU A 96 6.78 3.90 -0.59
N LEU A 97 8.06 3.51 -0.73
CA LEU A 97 8.75 2.66 0.24
C LEU A 97 8.90 3.40 1.57
N LYS A 98 9.33 4.65 1.53
CA LYS A 98 9.38 5.50 2.72
C LYS A 98 7.99 5.66 3.37
N ALA A 99 6.95 5.85 2.57
CA ALA A 99 5.59 5.96 3.07
C ALA A 99 5.12 4.70 3.79
N TYR A 100 5.46 3.52 3.25
CA TYR A 100 5.25 2.24 3.89
C TYR A 100 5.99 2.12 5.24
N GLU A 101 7.29 2.44 5.27
CA GLU A 101 8.10 2.36 6.50
C GLU A 101 7.57 3.27 7.61
N GLU A 102 7.12 4.48 7.25
CA GLU A 102 6.49 5.43 8.16
C GLU A 102 5.18 4.87 8.74
N GLU A 103 4.34 4.28 7.90
CA GLU A 103 3.06 3.69 8.32
C GLU A 103 3.30 2.54 9.29
N VAL A 104 4.18 1.59 8.95
CA VAL A 104 4.53 0.46 9.82
C VAL A 104 5.14 0.92 11.15
N SER A 105 5.93 1.99 11.12
CA SER A 105 6.56 2.54 12.34
C SER A 105 5.55 3.16 13.31
N GLN A 106 4.41 3.65 12.83
CA GLN A 106 3.34 4.17 13.68
C GLN A 106 2.70 3.03 14.48
N HIS A 107 2.35 1.92 13.80
CA HIS A 107 1.74 0.75 14.43
C HIS A 107 2.64 0.07 15.47
N LYS A 108 3.97 0.10 15.28
CA LYS A 108 4.93 -0.46 16.26
C LYS A 108 5.11 0.37 17.52
N LYS A 109 4.73 1.66 17.51
CA LYS A 109 4.83 2.53 18.70
C LYS A 109 3.65 2.33 19.64
N ASP A 110 2.49 2.01 19.11
CA ASP A 110 1.27 1.79 19.91
C ASP A 110 1.32 0.45 20.68
N ASP A 111 2.14 -0.50 20.23
CA ASP A 111 2.34 -1.82 20.86
C ASP A 111 3.18 -1.80 22.17
N ARG A 112 3.69 -0.62 22.58
CA ARG A 112 4.56 -0.46 23.77
C ARG A 112 3.93 0.32 24.93
N ASN A 113 2.63 0.54 24.91
CA ASN A 113 1.91 1.26 25.98
C ASN A 113 1.03 0.33 26.81
#